data_AF-A0A538PQL6-F1
#
_entry.id   AF-A0A538PQL6-F1
#
_cell.length_a   1.000
_cell.length_b   1.000
_cell.length_c   1.000
_cell.angle_alpha   90.00
_cell.angle_beta   90.00
_cell.angle_gamma   90.00
#
_symmetry.space_group_name_H-M   'P 1'
#
loop_
_entity.id
_entity.type
_entity.pdbx_description
1 polymer ?
#
loop_
_entity_poly.entity_id
_entity_poly.type
_entity_poly.pdbx_seq_one_letter_code
_entity_poly.pdbx_strand_id
1 'polypeptide(L)'
;MDASTTLEIIARHLALATRPLADATLDLESFQRFLYALGWEVNDLPAPYVALAARVNEVVTAAEALDGSGALAGIAALLDKIRSLVQAIRGLTAVPSGVEATAFLADIGERLFEVLLVDYLTEAFPFLAQLLEALHVIVATPQAPTATRPAFVETRFLFDEIPRVIADPGSIPARVYGFGTPDFDFALAAAHVQELLLGLDLMVGVGRPDPDAAAGFQAPRATVARTISTELVVHVAEVKIAGKNELVGLSLLELPAEGSALPGMILQPRVPPGIQTSVAIDDELRLDFRAGSDLARTFGVFVRPGEVGVRYPFAPGTTPPSEGFGAELSWLPADATLLLGTRGATRLEARGARTGITIDIAGTDVELGLHLEVQGAALVVAPGDADGLLSRLFGRSNLVVPLPTRRGLRR
;
A
#
# COMPACT_ATOMS: atom_id res chain seq x y z
N MET A 1 -13.23 24.66 11.06
CA MET A 1 -13.11 23.19 11.19
C MET A 1 -11.63 22.87 11.19
N ASP A 2 -11.23 21.93 12.04
CA ASP A 2 -10.08 22.01 12.95
C ASP A 2 -8.68 22.19 12.34
N ALA A 3 -7.91 23.09 12.97
CA ALA A 3 -6.50 23.37 12.67
C ALA A 3 -5.54 22.38 13.39
N SER A 4 -5.96 21.12 13.59
CA SER A 4 -5.17 20.13 14.32
C SER A 4 -3.83 19.87 13.60
N THR A 5 -2.75 19.84 14.37
CA THR A 5 -1.41 19.49 13.84
C THR A 5 -1.33 18.00 13.47
N THR A 6 -0.40 17.64 12.58
CA THR A 6 -0.17 16.23 12.19
C THR A 6 0.11 15.33 13.39
N LEU A 7 0.88 15.79 14.38
CA LEU A 7 1.19 15.01 15.57
C LEU A 7 -0.06 14.79 16.43
N GLU A 8 -0.93 15.80 16.55
CA GLU A 8 -2.22 15.69 17.23
C GLU A 8 -3.11 14.65 16.55
N ILE A 9 -3.19 14.69 15.21
CA ILE A 9 -3.95 13.74 14.40
C ILE A 9 -3.46 12.30 14.66
N ILE A 10 -2.15 12.07 14.58
CA ILE A 10 -1.56 10.74 14.84
C ILE A 10 -1.89 10.28 16.27
N ALA A 11 -1.71 11.13 17.27
CA ALA A 11 -1.98 10.78 18.66
C ALA A 11 -3.47 10.44 18.89
N ARG A 12 -4.40 11.16 18.26
CA ARG A 12 -5.83 10.85 18.28
C ARG A 12 -6.13 9.49 17.64
N HIS A 13 -5.57 9.20 16.47
CA HIS A 13 -5.78 7.91 15.81
C HIS A 13 -5.23 6.74 16.64
N LEU A 14 -4.07 6.89 17.27
CA LEU A 14 -3.55 5.89 18.21
C LEU A 14 -4.48 5.70 19.43
N ALA A 15 -5.09 6.78 19.93
CA ALA A 15 -6.07 6.67 21.01
C ALA A 15 -7.32 5.91 20.56
N LEU A 16 -7.86 6.23 19.38
CA LEU A 16 -9.04 5.58 18.81
C LEU A 16 -8.79 4.09 18.54
N ALA A 17 -7.59 3.70 18.11
CA ALA A 17 -7.23 2.30 17.91
C ALA A 17 -7.36 1.46 19.19
N THR A 18 -7.29 2.07 20.38
CA THR A 18 -7.43 1.35 21.65
C THR A 18 -8.87 1.12 22.07
N ARG A 19 -9.84 1.82 21.46
CA ARG A 19 -11.24 1.81 21.85
C ARG A 19 -11.88 0.40 21.86
N PRO A 20 -11.65 -0.47 20.85
CA PRO A 20 -12.25 -1.81 20.84
C PRO A 20 -11.87 -2.67 22.06
N LEU A 21 -10.77 -2.37 22.75
CA LEU A 21 -10.37 -3.08 23.97
C LEU A 21 -11.31 -2.80 25.15
N ALA A 22 -11.88 -1.59 25.24
CA ALA A 22 -12.88 -1.30 26.25
C ALA A 22 -14.14 -2.16 26.00
N ASP A 23 -14.59 -2.21 24.75
CA ASP A 23 -15.75 -3.02 24.35
C ASP A 23 -15.51 -4.51 24.57
N ALA A 24 -14.32 -5.01 24.24
CA ALA A 24 -13.91 -6.39 24.45
C ALA A 24 -13.86 -6.81 25.94
N THR A 25 -13.85 -5.87 26.88
CA THR A 25 -13.73 -6.17 28.32
C THR A 25 -14.98 -5.80 29.12
N LEU A 26 -16.08 -5.47 28.44
CA LEU A 26 -17.38 -5.15 29.06
C LEU A 26 -18.01 -6.36 29.74
N ASP A 27 -17.98 -7.51 29.07
CA ASP A 27 -18.57 -8.76 29.52
C ASP A 27 -17.82 -9.97 28.97
N LEU A 28 -18.15 -11.15 29.49
CA LEU A 28 -17.49 -12.40 29.11
C LEU A 28 -17.67 -12.74 27.63
N GLU A 29 -18.84 -12.47 27.05
CA GLU A 29 -19.14 -12.82 25.65
C GLU A 29 -18.30 -12.00 24.68
N SER A 30 -18.18 -10.70 24.93
CA SER A 30 -17.33 -9.78 24.17
C SER A 30 -15.86 -10.14 24.29
N PHE A 31 -15.42 -10.52 25.49
CA PHE A 31 -14.05 -10.97 25.75
C PHE A 31 -13.73 -12.29 25.03
N GLN A 32 -14.66 -13.24 25.04
CA GLN A 32 -14.54 -14.50 24.30
C GLN A 32 -14.41 -14.25 22.80
N ARG A 33 -15.25 -13.40 22.20
CA ARG A 33 -15.17 -13.06 20.77
C ARG A 33 -13.83 -12.44 20.41
N PHE A 34 -13.37 -11.47 21.21
CA PHE A 34 -12.11 -10.81 20.99
C PHE A 34 -10.94 -11.80 21.06
N LEU A 35 -10.86 -12.60 22.12
CA LEU A 35 -9.78 -13.58 22.27
C LEU A 35 -9.86 -14.72 21.26
N TYR A 36 -11.05 -15.09 20.80
CA TYR A 36 -11.21 -16.09 19.74
C TYR A 36 -10.55 -15.62 18.44
N ALA A 37 -10.63 -14.34 18.09
CA ALA A 37 -9.92 -13.76 16.94
C ALA A 37 -8.39 -13.87 17.09
N LEU A 38 -7.87 -13.86 18.32
CA LEU A 38 -6.45 -14.11 18.61
C LEU A 38 -6.08 -15.61 18.66
N GLY A 39 -7.05 -16.51 18.48
CA GLY A 39 -6.85 -17.96 18.54
C GLY A 39 -6.97 -18.54 19.94
N TRP A 40 -7.77 -17.92 20.82
CA TRP A 40 -7.93 -18.33 22.22
C TRP A 40 -9.39 -18.57 22.60
N GLU A 41 -9.65 -19.72 23.21
CA GLU A 41 -10.94 -20.04 23.83
C GLU A 41 -10.84 -19.89 25.34
N VAL A 42 -11.57 -18.92 25.90
CA VAL A 42 -11.55 -18.59 27.33
C VAL A 42 -12.91 -18.81 27.97
N ASN A 43 -12.94 -19.12 29.26
CA ASN A 43 -14.18 -19.41 30.00
C ASN A 43 -14.51 -18.38 31.09
N ASP A 44 -13.61 -17.43 31.36
CA ASP A 44 -13.81 -16.35 32.33
C ASP A 44 -13.10 -15.06 31.88
N LEU A 45 -13.43 -13.96 32.56
CA LEU A 45 -12.88 -12.63 32.33
C LEU A 45 -12.16 -12.17 33.61
N PRO A 46 -10.82 -12.26 33.67
CA PRO A 46 -10.07 -11.87 34.85
C PRO A 46 -10.11 -10.36 35.11
N ALA A 47 -10.15 -9.95 36.39
CA ALA A 47 -10.24 -8.54 36.80
C ALA A 47 -9.16 -7.60 36.18
N PRO A 48 -7.91 -8.04 35.93
CA PRO A 48 -6.93 -7.19 35.26
C PRO A 48 -7.31 -6.79 33.82
N TYR A 49 -8.09 -7.59 33.09
CA TYR A 49 -8.59 -7.22 31.77
C TYR A 49 -9.70 -6.18 31.88
N VAL A 50 -10.63 -6.35 32.83
CA VAL A 50 -11.67 -5.34 33.12
C VAL A 50 -11.05 -3.99 33.48
N ALA A 51 -9.92 -3.99 34.20
CA ALA A 51 -9.18 -2.77 34.54
C ALA A 51 -8.58 -2.03 33.33
N LEU A 52 -8.43 -2.69 32.16
CA LEU A 52 -7.96 -2.03 30.94
C LEU A 52 -9.01 -1.07 30.37
N ALA A 53 -10.31 -1.36 30.53
CA ALA A 53 -11.39 -0.48 30.07
C ALA A 53 -11.27 0.93 30.66
N ALA A 54 -10.95 1.05 31.96
CA ALA A 54 -10.73 2.34 32.60
C ALA A 54 -9.57 3.13 31.97
N ARG A 55 -8.47 2.44 31.65
CA ARG A 55 -7.29 3.05 31.01
C ARG A 55 -7.58 3.49 29.57
N VAL A 56 -8.33 2.69 28.82
CA VAL A 56 -8.80 3.05 27.47
C VAL A 56 -9.68 4.30 27.54
N ASN A 57 -10.63 4.37 28.49
CA ASN A 57 -11.47 5.54 28.68
C ASN A 57 -10.67 6.80 29.01
N GLU A 58 -9.62 6.70 29.83
CA GLU A 58 -8.71 7.81 30.09
C GLU A 58 -7.96 8.29 28.83
N VAL A 59 -7.53 7.35 27.98
CA VAL A 59 -6.86 7.65 26.70
C VAL A 59 -7.83 8.36 25.74
N VAL A 60 -9.03 7.82 25.57
CA VAL A 60 -10.05 8.40 24.68
C VAL A 60 -10.49 9.78 25.16
N THR A 61 -10.77 9.94 26.46
CA THR A 61 -11.15 11.24 27.04
C THR A 61 -10.03 12.27 26.85
N ALA A 62 -8.77 11.88 27.01
CA ALA A 62 -7.63 12.78 26.78
C ALA A 62 -7.51 13.18 25.30
N ALA A 63 -7.84 12.28 24.36
CA ALA A 63 -7.88 12.59 22.93
C ALA A 63 -9.04 13.53 22.57
N GLU A 64 -10.22 13.35 23.17
CA GLU A 64 -11.38 14.22 22.98
C GLU A 64 -11.16 15.62 23.56
N ALA A 65 -10.39 15.74 24.63
CA ALA A 65 -10.07 17.01 25.29
C ALA A 65 -9.08 17.88 24.49
N LEU A 66 -8.44 17.35 23.45
CA LEU A 66 -7.60 18.15 22.55
C LEU A 66 -8.50 19.10 21.75
N ASP A 67 -8.11 20.37 21.66
CA ASP A 67 -8.91 21.46 21.09
C ASP A 67 -8.49 21.85 19.66
N GLY A 68 -7.58 21.08 19.04
CA GLY A 68 -7.06 21.38 17.72
C GLY A 68 -6.04 22.53 17.70
N SER A 69 -5.62 23.05 18.86
CA SER A 69 -4.63 24.13 18.96
C SER A 69 -3.19 23.67 18.68
N GLY A 70 -2.93 22.36 18.58
CA GLY A 70 -1.57 21.83 18.46
C GLY A 70 -0.73 21.95 19.73
N ALA A 71 -1.35 22.19 20.90
CA ALA A 71 -0.64 22.35 22.16
C ALA A 71 0.18 21.09 22.51
N LEU A 72 1.51 21.18 22.42
CA LEU A 72 2.43 20.07 22.64
C LEU A 72 2.26 19.40 24.01
N ALA A 73 1.90 20.16 25.05
CA ALA A 73 1.66 19.62 26.38
C ALA A 73 0.47 18.64 26.42
N GLY A 74 -0.63 18.97 25.74
CA GLY A 74 -1.79 18.09 25.66
C GLY A 74 -1.49 16.82 24.83
N ILE A 75 -0.80 16.99 23.70
CA ILE A 75 -0.36 15.88 22.85
C ILE A 75 0.59 14.94 23.61
N ALA A 76 1.58 15.48 24.32
CA ALA A 76 2.51 14.69 25.12
C ALA A 76 1.78 13.92 26.23
N ALA A 77 0.84 14.57 26.93
CA ALA A 77 0.04 13.91 27.96
C ALA A 77 -0.82 12.76 27.40
N LEU A 78 -1.37 12.90 26.20
CA LEU A 78 -2.08 11.82 25.52
C LEU A 78 -1.14 10.66 25.17
N LEU A 79 0.02 10.95 24.58
CA LEU A 79 1.01 9.92 24.24
C LEU A 79 1.52 9.16 25.46
N ASP A 80 1.69 9.84 26.60
CA ASP A 80 2.06 9.20 27.87
C ASP A 80 0.96 8.26 28.39
N LYS A 81 -0.32 8.62 28.23
CA LYS A 81 -1.44 7.74 28.55
C LYS A 81 -1.49 6.50 27.66
N ILE A 82 -1.30 6.67 26.35
CA ILE A 82 -1.22 5.55 25.39
C ILE A 82 -0.07 4.62 25.78
N ARG A 83 1.11 5.18 26.06
CA ARG A 83 2.27 4.41 26.54
C ARG A 83 1.95 3.63 27.81
N SER A 84 1.28 4.24 28.79
CA SER A 84 0.88 3.58 30.03
C SER A 84 -0.08 2.42 29.79
N LEU A 85 -1.03 2.57 28.86
CA LEU A 85 -1.94 1.49 28.46
C LEU A 85 -1.17 0.32 27.82
N VAL A 86 -0.28 0.60 26.85
CA VAL A 86 0.55 -0.44 26.21
C VAL A 86 1.42 -1.18 27.24
N GLN A 87 1.99 -0.46 28.21
CA GLN A 87 2.75 -1.09 29.30
C GLN A 87 1.86 -1.95 30.21
N ALA A 88 0.62 -1.54 30.47
CA ALA A 88 -0.33 -2.34 31.23
C ALA A 88 -0.71 -3.64 30.50
N ILE A 89 -0.91 -3.58 29.19
CA ILE A 89 -1.17 -4.75 28.33
C ILE A 89 0.02 -5.71 28.36
N ARG A 90 1.24 -5.20 28.16
CA ARG A 90 2.48 -6.02 28.20
C ARG A 90 2.75 -6.62 29.57
N GLY A 91 2.25 -5.99 30.64
CA GLY A 91 2.39 -6.45 32.03
C GLY A 91 1.31 -7.42 32.50
N LEU A 92 0.40 -7.87 31.62
CA LEU A 92 -0.64 -8.82 31.99
C LEU A 92 -0.03 -10.17 32.38
N THR A 93 -0.31 -10.60 33.61
CA THR A 93 0.07 -11.92 34.13
C THR A 93 -1.14 -12.81 34.45
N ALA A 94 -2.35 -12.26 34.36
CA ALA A 94 -3.58 -13.01 34.58
C ALA A 94 -3.91 -13.87 33.36
N VAL A 95 -4.08 -15.16 33.61
CA VAL A 95 -4.41 -16.17 32.60
C VAL A 95 -5.88 -16.53 32.76
N PRO A 96 -6.73 -16.32 31.75
CA PRO A 96 -8.08 -16.84 31.73
C PRO A 96 -8.09 -18.38 31.78
N SER A 97 -9.09 -18.97 32.39
CA SER A 97 -9.38 -20.39 32.32
C SER A 97 -9.73 -20.81 30.88
N GLY A 98 -9.31 -22.00 30.47
CA GLY A 98 -9.54 -22.55 29.11
C GLY A 98 -8.32 -22.56 28.20
N VAL A 99 -7.28 -21.79 28.51
CA VAL A 99 -6.06 -21.70 27.70
C VAL A 99 -4.85 -22.35 28.37
N GLU A 100 -3.84 -22.69 27.57
CA GLU A 100 -2.52 -23.08 28.09
C GLU A 100 -1.75 -21.82 28.52
N ALA A 101 -1.41 -21.74 29.80
CA ALA A 101 -0.91 -20.53 30.43
C ALA A 101 0.40 -19.99 29.83
N THR A 102 1.33 -20.88 29.49
CA THR A 102 2.67 -20.49 29.01
C THR A 102 2.58 -19.86 27.63
N ALA A 103 1.90 -20.52 26.70
CA ALA A 103 1.65 -20.04 25.36
C ALA A 103 0.78 -18.79 25.36
N PHE A 104 -0.14 -18.64 26.32
CA PHE A 104 -0.97 -17.45 26.44
C PHE A 104 -0.17 -16.22 26.87
N LEU A 105 0.62 -16.34 27.93
CA LEU A 105 1.42 -15.22 28.45
C LEU A 105 2.56 -14.81 27.51
N ALA A 106 3.11 -15.74 26.74
CA ALA A 106 4.13 -15.45 25.73
C ALA A 106 3.59 -14.58 24.57
N ASP A 107 2.26 -14.55 24.39
CA ASP A 107 1.62 -14.07 23.17
C ASP A 107 0.79 -12.80 23.39
N ILE A 108 -0.01 -12.78 24.47
CA ILE A 108 -1.05 -11.76 24.67
C ILE A 108 -0.51 -10.33 24.83
N GLY A 109 0.65 -10.18 25.48
CA GLY A 109 1.22 -8.86 25.80
C GLY A 109 1.67 -8.09 24.57
N GLU A 110 2.10 -8.78 23.51
CA GLU A 110 2.49 -8.18 22.24
C GLU A 110 1.28 -8.10 21.30
N ARG A 111 0.60 -9.23 21.09
CA ARG A 111 -0.42 -9.36 20.05
C ARG A 111 -1.67 -8.53 20.28
N LEU A 112 -2.05 -8.30 21.54
CA LEU A 112 -3.28 -7.57 21.84
C LEU A 112 -3.23 -6.15 21.26
N PHE A 113 -2.09 -5.45 21.38
CA PHE A 113 -1.97 -4.11 20.79
C PHE A 113 -1.85 -4.15 19.26
N GLU A 114 -1.15 -5.15 18.71
CA GLU A 114 -1.00 -5.29 17.26
C GLU A 114 -2.35 -5.49 16.56
N VAL A 115 -3.21 -6.37 17.09
CA VAL A 115 -4.56 -6.61 16.54
C VAL A 115 -5.41 -5.34 16.58
N LEU A 116 -5.43 -4.64 17.73
CA LEU A 116 -6.17 -3.38 17.86
C LEU A 116 -5.72 -2.32 16.84
N LEU A 117 -4.41 -2.22 16.62
CA LEU A 117 -3.85 -1.28 15.65
C LEU A 117 -4.20 -1.68 14.22
N VAL A 118 -4.05 -2.95 13.86
CA VAL A 118 -4.33 -3.42 12.50
C VAL A 118 -5.82 -3.33 12.19
N ASP A 119 -6.70 -3.77 13.08
CA ASP A 119 -8.15 -3.68 12.89
C ASP A 119 -8.58 -2.21 12.68
N TYR A 120 -8.03 -1.31 13.50
CA TYR A 120 -8.26 0.12 13.35
C TYR A 120 -7.77 0.67 12.01
N LEU A 121 -6.57 0.28 11.56
CA LEU A 121 -6.03 0.71 10.27
C LEU A 121 -6.89 0.19 9.12
N THR A 122 -7.34 -1.06 9.17
CA THR A 122 -8.20 -1.66 8.15
C THR A 122 -9.54 -0.95 8.06
N GLU A 123 -10.12 -0.54 9.18
CA GLU A 123 -11.41 0.17 9.21
C GLU A 123 -11.28 1.66 8.86
N ALA A 124 -10.36 2.38 9.52
CA ALA A 124 -10.25 3.82 9.39
C ALA A 124 -9.40 4.27 8.18
N PHE A 125 -8.45 3.44 7.74
CA PHE A 125 -7.49 3.75 6.70
C PHE A 125 -7.19 2.54 5.80
N PRO A 126 -8.19 1.95 5.13
CA PRO A 126 -8.03 0.69 4.39
C PRO A 126 -6.89 0.72 3.36
N PHE A 127 -6.72 1.84 2.65
CA PHE A 127 -5.60 2.02 1.73
C PHE A 127 -4.22 1.93 2.43
N LEU A 128 -4.10 2.55 3.61
CA LEU A 128 -2.85 2.49 4.38
C LEU A 128 -2.60 1.08 4.92
N ALA A 129 -3.63 0.38 5.40
CA ALA A 129 -3.51 -1.00 5.83
C ALA A 129 -2.98 -1.88 4.69
N GLN A 130 -3.58 -1.76 3.50
CA GLN A 130 -3.14 -2.51 2.33
C GLN A 130 -1.72 -2.18 1.88
N LEU A 131 -1.34 -0.89 1.96
CA LEU A 131 0.02 -0.47 1.69
C LEU A 131 1.00 -1.09 2.68
N LEU A 132 0.66 -1.11 3.95
CA LEU A 132 1.51 -1.71 4.98
C LEU A 132 1.61 -3.23 4.81
N GLU A 133 0.56 -3.91 4.33
CA GLU A 133 0.62 -5.33 3.94
C GLU A 133 1.55 -5.55 2.74
N ALA A 134 1.42 -4.74 1.68
CA ALA A 134 2.28 -4.81 0.50
C ALA A 134 3.76 -4.55 0.80
N LEU A 135 4.02 -3.78 1.87
CA LEU A 135 5.35 -3.48 2.39
C LEU A 135 5.82 -4.48 3.47
N HIS A 136 5.01 -5.48 3.80
CA HIS A 136 5.27 -6.49 4.83
C HIS A 136 5.39 -5.94 6.26
N VAL A 137 4.83 -4.76 6.51
CA VAL A 137 4.68 -4.19 7.85
C VAL A 137 3.48 -4.80 8.57
N ILE A 138 2.42 -5.13 7.83
CA ILE A 138 1.30 -5.94 8.32
C ILE A 138 1.40 -7.32 7.67
N VAL A 139 1.23 -8.37 8.47
CA VAL A 139 1.26 -9.75 7.98
C VAL A 139 0.07 -10.50 8.56
N ALA A 140 -0.68 -11.18 7.70
CA ALA A 140 -1.78 -12.06 8.08
C ALA A 140 -1.44 -13.50 7.68
N THR A 141 -1.28 -14.39 8.66
CA THR A 141 -0.90 -15.80 8.42
C THR A 141 -2.00 -16.74 8.93
N PRO A 142 -2.62 -17.55 8.07
CA PRO A 142 -3.57 -18.56 8.51
C PRO A 142 -2.90 -19.60 9.40
N GLN A 143 -3.42 -19.81 10.60
CA GLN A 143 -2.97 -20.82 11.54
C GLN A 143 -3.97 -21.97 11.60
N ALA A 144 -3.48 -23.19 11.38
CA ALA A 144 -4.29 -24.40 11.49
C ALA A 144 -4.69 -24.66 12.96
N PRO A 145 -5.84 -25.32 13.21
CA PRO A 145 -6.25 -25.64 14.56
C PRO A 145 -5.27 -26.64 15.20
N THR A 146 -5.07 -26.51 16.51
CA THR A 146 -4.28 -27.42 17.33
C THR A 146 -5.16 -28.03 18.43
N ALA A 147 -4.60 -28.88 19.28
CA ALA A 147 -5.33 -29.44 20.43
C ALA A 147 -5.75 -28.37 21.46
N THR A 148 -5.10 -27.20 21.47
CA THR A 148 -5.27 -26.16 22.49
C THR A 148 -5.62 -24.78 21.91
N ARG A 149 -5.71 -24.65 20.58
CA ARG A 149 -6.10 -23.41 19.90
C ARG A 149 -6.98 -23.72 18.67
N PRO A 150 -8.06 -22.96 18.43
CA PRO A 150 -8.83 -23.04 17.19
C PRO A 150 -8.00 -22.57 15.99
N ALA A 151 -8.56 -22.74 14.79
CA ALA A 151 -8.02 -22.11 13.59
C ALA A 151 -8.25 -20.60 13.67
N PHE A 152 -7.26 -19.79 13.32
CA PHE A 152 -7.36 -18.34 13.33
C PHE A 152 -6.41 -17.72 12.29
N VAL A 153 -6.57 -16.43 12.02
CA VAL A 153 -5.61 -15.67 11.22
C VAL A 153 -4.71 -14.90 12.19
N GLU A 154 -3.43 -15.23 12.18
CA GLU A 154 -2.45 -14.48 12.95
C GLU A 154 -2.10 -13.19 12.22
N THR A 155 -2.65 -12.09 12.73
CA THR A 155 -2.29 -10.74 12.31
C THR A 155 -1.15 -10.22 13.15
N ARG A 156 -0.07 -9.75 12.50
CA ARG A 156 1.10 -9.13 13.12
C ARG A 156 1.33 -7.73 12.56
N PHE A 157 1.76 -6.81 13.43
CA PHE A 157 2.31 -5.52 13.03
C PHE A 157 3.83 -5.51 13.28
N LEU A 158 4.61 -5.64 12.22
CA LEU A 158 6.07 -5.74 12.26
C LEU A 158 6.70 -4.35 12.30
N PHE A 159 6.79 -3.76 13.51
CA PHE A 159 7.38 -2.43 13.69
C PHE A 159 8.81 -2.29 13.12
N ASP A 160 9.60 -3.37 13.17
CA ASP A 160 10.97 -3.41 12.65
C ASP A 160 11.04 -3.40 11.11
N GLU A 161 9.94 -3.70 10.40
CA GLU A 161 9.89 -3.63 8.94
C GLU A 161 9.80 -2.18 8.43
N ILE A 162 9.25 -1.25 9.22
CA ILE A 162 9.17 0.17 8.85
C ILE A 162 10.56 0.75 8.51
N PRO A 163 11.57 0.69 9.40
CA PRO A 163 12.90 1.21 9.05
C PRO A 163 13.58 0.41 7.93
N ARG A 164 13.29 -0.89 7.78
CA ARG A 164 13.85 -1.72 6.71
C ARG A 164 13.33 -1.32 5.34
N VAL A 165 12.02 -1.09 5.21
CA VAL A 165 11.38 -0.59 3.99
C VAL A 165 11.95 0.77 3.58
N ILE A 166 12.19 1.65 4.54
CA ILE A 166 12.79 2.98 4.29
C ILE A 166 14.25 2.85 3.83
N ALA A 167 15.02 1.96 4.48
CA ALA A 167 16.44 1.79 4.21
C ALA A 167 16.72 1.09 2.87
N ASP A 168 15.92 0.09 2.50
CA ASP A 168 16.09 -0.69 1.27
C ASP A 168 14.73 -1.13 0.68
N PRO A 169 13.99 -0.21 0.03
CA PRO A 169 12.73 -0.55 -0.63
C PRO A 169 12.94 -1.48 -1.83
N GLY A 170 14.13 -1.50 -2.43
CA GLY A 170 14.46 -2.36 -3.57
C GLY A 170 14.50 -3.85 -3.22
N SER A 171 14.67 -4.18 -1.93
CA SER A 171 14.63 -5.55 -1.42
C SER A 171 13.23 -6.16 -1.34
N ILE A 172 12.18 -5.34 -1.32
CA ILE A 172 10.79 -5.79 -1.06
C ILE A 172 10.37 -6.91 -2.01
N PRO A 173 10.58 -6.82 -3.34
CA PRO A 173 10.18 -7.90 -4.22
C PRO A 173 10.78 -9.26 -3.86
N ALA A 174 12.05 -9.28 -3.44
CA ALA A 174 12.73 -10.50 -3.04
C ALA A 174 12.26 -10.99 -1.66
N ARG A 175 12.16 -10.10 -0.68
CA ARG A 175 11.83 -10.46 0.71
C ARG A 175 10.37 -10.89 0.89
N VAL A 176 9.45 -10.24 0.19
CA VAL A 176 8.00 -10.42 0.39
C VAL A 176 7.43 -11.43 -0.61
N TYR A 177 7.85 -11.34 -1.87
CA TYR A 177 7.27 -12.16 -2.95
C TYR A 177 8.19 -13.29 -3.41
N GLY A 178 9.42 -13.40 -2.90
CA GLY A 178 10.39 -14.39 -3.40
C GLY A 178 10.94 -14.07 -4.79
N PHE A 179 10.81 -12.83 -5.29
CA PHE A 179 11.37 -12.46 -6.59
C PHE A 179 12.89 -12.61 -6.58
N GLY A 180 13.46 -13.37 -7.52
CA GLY A 180 14.86 -13.79 -7.43
C GLY A 180 15.05 -15.25 -7.02
N THR A 181 13.98 -15.96 -6.68
CA THR A 181 14.02 -17.39 -6.33
C THR A 181 13.09 -18.21 -7.23
N PRO A 182 13.20 -19.54 -7.23
CA PRO A 182 12.22 -20.42 -7.88
C PRO A 182 10.81 -20.31 -7.30
N ASP A 183 10.68 -19.79 -6.08
CA ASP A 183 9.45 -19.72 -5.29
C ASP A 183 8.76 -18.36 -5.41
N PHE A 184 9.04 -17.58 -6.46
CA PHE A 184 8.37 -16.29 -6.69
C PHE A 184 6.85 -16.45 -6.70
N ASP A 185 6.19 -15.86 -5.70
CA ASP A 185 4.75 -15.88 -5.52
C ASP A 185 4.11 -14.71 -6.28
N PHE A 186 3.91 -14.93 -7.56
CA PHE A 186 3.20 -13.97 -8.41
C PHE A 186 1.77 -13.72 -7.93
N ALA A 187 1.09 -14.72 -7.37
CA ALA A 187 -0.29 -14.56 -6.95
C ALA A 187 -0.39 -13.57 -5.78
N LEU A 188 0.52 -13.67 -4.81
CA LEU A 188 0.63 -12.72 -3.71
C LEU A 188 1.01 -11.31 -4.22
N ALA A 189 1.99 -11.21 -5.12
CA ALA A 189 2.38 -9.93 -5.71
C ALA A 189 1.22 -9.27 -6.47
N ALA A 190 0.48 -10.04 -7.27
CA ALA A 190 -0.67 -9.56 -8.03
C ALA A 190 -1.83 -9.16 -7.11
N ALA A 191 -2.09 -9.91 -6.04
CA ALA A 191 -3.12 -9.56 -5.04
C ALA A 191 -2.80 -8.22 -4.36
N HIS A 192 -1.57 -8.02 -3.88
CA HIS A 192 -1.20 -6.73 -3.27
C HIS A 192 -1.27 -5.56 -4.26
N VAL A 193 -0.82 -5.77 -5.51
CA VAL A 193 -0.97 -4.74 -6.55
C VAL A 193 -2.44 -4.45 -6.84
N GLN A 194 -3.29 -5.47 -6.91
CA GLN A 194 -4.72 -5.33 -7.12
C GLN A 194 -5.34 -4.45 -6.04
N GLU A 195 -5.14 -4.79 -4.77
CA GLU A 195 -5.76 -4.08 -3.66
C GLU A 195 -5.27 -2.63 -3.55
N LEU A 196 -3.99 -2.38 -3.84
CA LEU A 196 -3.45 -1.02 -3.92
C LEU A 196 -4.12 -0.19 -5.02
N LEU A 197 -4.32 -0.78 -6.19
CA LEU A 197 -4.95 -0.09 -7.32
C LEU A 197 -6.46 0.11 -7.09
N LEU A 198 -7.15 -0.85 -6.50
CA LEU A 198 -8.55 -0.70 -6.07
C LEU A 198 -8.69 0.42 -5.03
N GLY A 199 -7.75 0.53 -4.09
CA GLY A 199 -7.69 1.65 -3.15
C GLY A 199 -7.44 3.02 -3.78
N LEU A 200 -6.97 3.06 -5.04
CA LEU A 200 -6.86 4.26 -5.86
C LEU A 200 -8.06 4.47 -6.79
N ASP A 201 -9.16 3.72 -6.58
CA ASP A 201 -10.37 3.72 -7.40
C ASP A 201 -10.14 3.32 -8.87
N LEU A 202 -9.05 2.59 -9.14
CA LEU A 202 -8.78 2.02 -10.45
C LEU A 202 -9.56 0.72 -10.62
N MET A 203 -10.14 0.55 -11.80
CA MET A 203 -10.84 -0.69 -12.15
C MET A 203 -9.83 -1.79 -12.46
N VAL A 204 -9.74 -2.78 -11.57
CA VAL A 204 -8.81 -3.91 -11.71
C VAL A 204 -9.55 -5.23 -11.68
N GLY A 205 -9.18 -6.14 -12.58
CA GLY A 205 -9.72 -7.50 -12.64
C GLY A 205 -8.62 -8.55 -12.66
N VAL A 206 -8.83 -9.67 -11.97
CA VAL A 206 -8.01 -10.87 -12.11
C VAL A 206 -8.67 -11.79 -13.12
N GLY A 207 -7.89 -12.27 -14.08
CA GLY A 207 -8.39 -13.07 -15.18
C GLY A 207 -7.39 -14.11 -15.66
N ARG A 208 -7.75 -14.73 -16.78
CA ARG A 208 -6.84 -15.59 -17.55
C ARG A 208 -6.51 -14.86 -18.85
N PRO A 209 -5.23 -14.81 -19.24
CA PRO A 209 -4.85 -14.22 -20.51
C PRO A 209 -5.42 -15.03 -21.68
N ASP A 210 -5.49 -14.38 -22.84
CA ASP A 210 -5.74 -15.05 -24.10
C ASP A 210 -4.72 -16.19 -24.31
N PRO A 211 -5.15 -17.44 -24.57
CA PRO A 211 -4.25 -18.58 -24.64
C PRO A 211 -3.17 -18.46 -25.71
N ASP A 212 -3.49 -17.84 -26.86
CA ASP A 212 -2.53 -17.67 -27.96
C ASP A 212 -1.49 -16.60 -27.61
N ALA A 213 -1.94 -15.49 -27.01
CA ALA A 213 -1.04 -14.47 -26.48
C ALA A 213 -0.12 -15.05 -25.39
N ALA A 214 -0.69 -15.77 -24.44
CA ALA A 214 0.03 -16.44 -23.35
C ALA A 214 1.09 -17.42 -23.87
N ALA A 215 0.74 -18.25 -24.86
CA ALA A 215 1.68 -19.17 -25.48
C ALA A 215 2.82 -18.42 -26.22
N GLY A 216 2.48 -17.34 -26.93
CA GLY A 216 3.47 -16.50 -27.63
C GLY A 216 4.41 -15.74 -26.71
N PHE A 217 3.99 -15.48 -25.46
CA PHE A 217 4.84 -14.88 -24.44
C PHE A 217 5.83 -15.86 -23.82
N GLN A 218 5.70 -17.16 -24.06
CA GLN A 218 6.55 -18.19 -23.46
C GLN A 218 7.54 -18.80 -24.45
N ALA A 219 8.61 -19.38 -23.90
CA ALA A 219 9.45 -20.32 -24.63
C ALA A 219 8.63 -21.57 -25.05
N PRO A 220 9.14 -22.42 -25.98
CA PRO A 220 8.43 -23.62 -26.41
C PRO A 220 7.97 -24.48 -25.22
N ARG A 221 6.75 -25.05 -25.29
CA ARG A 221 6.09 -25.72 -24.14
C ARG A 221 6.94 -26.76 -23.41
N ALA A 222 7.85 -27.43 -24.14
CA ALA A 222 8.77 -28.43 -23.59
C ALA A 222 9.77 -27.89 -22.55
N THR A 223 10.02 -26.57 -22.53
CA THR A 223 11.00 -25.93 -21.65
C THR A 223 10.38 -25.11 -20.53
N VAL A 224 9.05 -25.00 -20.48
CA VAL A 224 8.35 -24.15 -19.49
C VAL A 224 7.75 -24.98 -18.36
N ALA A 225 7.91 -24.53 -17.13
CA ALA A 225 7.41 -25.24 -15.95
C ALA A 225 5.87 -25.35 -15.95
N ARG A 226 5.19 -24.26 -16.32
CA ARG A 226 3.73 -24.18 -16.49
C ARG A 226 3.35 -23.10 -17.48
N THR A 227 2.10 -23.12 -17.95
CA THR A 227 1.55 -22.09 -18.82
C THR A 227 1.21 -20.83 -18.03
N ILE A 228 1.26 -19.66 -18.67
CA ILE A 228 0.69 -18.44 -18.10
C ILE A 228 -0.82 -18.65 -17.98
N SER A 229 -1.33 -18.48 -16.77
CA SER A 229 -2.73 -18.74 -16.41
C SER A 229 -3.37 -17.61 -15.61
N THR A 230 -2.57 -16.67 -15.11
CA THR A 230 -3.02 -15.54 -14.30
C THR A 230 -2.60 -14.23 -14.94
N GLU A 231 -3.55 -13.32 -15.09
CA GLU A 231 -3.30 -11.93 -15.40
C GLU A 231 -4.08 -11.02 -14.45
N LEU A 232 -3.46 -9.89 -14.11
CA LEU A 232 -4.10 -8.73 -13.53
C LEU A 232 -4.31 -7.71 -14.64
N VAL A 233 -5.55 -7.29 -14.86
CA VAL A 233 -5.92 -6.30 -15.89
C VAL A 233 -6.30 -5.00 -15.19
N VAL A 234 -5.56 -3.94 -15.48
CA VAL A 234 -5.78 -2.59 -14.97
C VAL A 234 -6.41 -1.76 -16.09
N HIS A 235 -7.65 -1.33 -15.88
CA HIS A 235 -8.35 -0.44 -16.79
C HIS A 235 -8.06 0.99 -16.35
N VAL A 236 -7.35 1.74 -17.20
CA VAL A 236 -6.92 3.11 -16.91
C VAL A 236 -7.95 4.11 -17.44
N ALA A 237 -8.43 3.90 -18.66
CA ALA A 237 -9.40 4.79 -19.30
C ALA A 237 -10.23 4.09 -20.38
N GLU A 238 -11.40 4.63 -20.65
CA GLU A 238 -12.21 4.32 -21.83
C GLU A 238 -12.07 5.47 -22.83
N VAL A 239 -11.69 5.16 -24.06
CA VAL A 239 -11.42 6.16 -25.10
C VAL A 239 -12.30 5.90 -26.32
N LYS A 240 -12.74 6.96 -26.99
CA LYS A 240 -13.54 6.83 -28.22
C LYS A 240 -12.64 6.80 -29.46
N ILE A 241 -12.59 5.64 -30.11
CA ILE A 241 -11.87 5.45 -31.37
C ILE A 241 -12.88 5.06 -32.45
N ALA A 242 -12.93 5.86 -33.53
CA ALA A 242 -13.87 5.65 -34.64
C ALA A 242 -15.35 5.44 -34.19
N GLY A 243 -15.77 6.12 -33.13
CA GLY A 243 -17.13 6.03 -32.58
C GLY A 243 -17.41 4.83 -31.68
N LYS A 244 -16.42 3.96 -31.43
CA LYS A 244 -16.49 2.86 -30.47
C LYS A 244 -15.73 3.23 -29.22
N ASN A 245 -16.24 2.78 -28.08
CA ASN A 245 -15.49 2.84 -26.84
C ASN A 245 -14.49 1.69 -26.81
N GLU A 246 -13.23 2.02 -26.58
CA GLU A 246 -12.11 1.09 -26.46
C GLU A 246 -11.45 1.28 -25.10
N LEU A 247 -10.98 0.20 -24.50
CA LEU A 247 -10.32 0.24 -23.20
C LEU A 247 -8.81 0.42 -23.37
N VAL A 248 -8.25 1.32 -22.57
CA VAL A 248 -6.81 1.53 -22.46
C VAL A 248 -6.37 1.12 -21.06
N GLY A 249 -5.28 0.38 -20.99
CA GLY A 249 -4.83 -0.16 -19.72
C GLY A 249 -3.49 -0.86 -19.75
N LEU A 250 -3.23 -1.60 -18.69
CA LEU A 250 -2.05 -2.43 -18.50
C LEU A 250 -2.47 -3.81 -18.01
N SER A 251 -1.72 -4.84 -18.41
CA SER A 251 -1.80 -6.15 -17.80
C SER A 251 -0.50 -6.54 -17.16
N LEU A 252 -0.58 -7.08 -15.95
CA LEU A 252 0.51 -7.77 -15.29
C LEU A 252 0.24 -9.27 -15.36
N LEU A 253 1.09 -10.02 -16.05
CA LEU A 253 0.96 -11.46 -16.22
C LEU A 253 2.07 -12.19 -15.48
N GLU A 254 1.76 -13.39 -15.00
CA GLU A 254 2.81 -14.27 -14.49
C GLU A 254 3.75 -14.71 -15.61
N LEU A 255 5.04 -14.85 -15.32
CA LEU A 255 5.98 -15.50 -16.21
C LEU A 255 6.65 -16.67 -15.48
N PRO A 256 6.16 -17.91 -15.68
CA PRO A 256 6.79 -19.09 -15.11
C PRO A 256 8.25 -19.28 -15.53
N ALA A 257 8.97 -20.10 -14.77
CA ALA A 257 10.33 -20.50 -15.08
C ALA A 257 10.41 -21.18 -16.47
N GLU A 258 11.49 -20.89 -17.20
CA GLU A 258 11.77 -21.42 -18.54
C GLU A 258 13.20 -21.95 -18.61
N GLY A 259 13.38 -23.27 -18.70
CA GLY A 259 14.69 -23.90 -18.64
C GLY A 259 15.42 -23.56 -17.34
N SER A 260 16.54 -22.85 -17.44
CA SER A 260 17.32 -22.36 -16.29
C SER A 260 16.91 -20.96 -15.83
N ALA A 261 16.03 -20.26 -16.55
CA ALA A 261 15.59 -18.92 -16.19
C ALA A 261 14.56 -18.97 -15.05
N LEU A 262 14.78 -18.16 -14.04
CA LEU A 262 13.88 -18.00 -12.90
C LEU A 262 12.51 -17.42 -13.33
N PRO A 263 11.46 -17.67 -12.54
CA PRO A 263 10.17 -17.02 -12.77
C PRO A 263 10.27 -15.48 -12.66
N GLY A 264 9.30 -14.80 -13.25
CA GLY A 264 9.19 -13.36 -13.26
C GLY A 264 7.78 -12.90 -13.62
N MET A 265 7.67 -11.75 -14.28
CA MET A 265 6.40 -11.15 -14.68
C MET A 265 6.48 -10.52 -16.06
N ILE A 266 5.34 -10.34 -16.70
CA ILE A 266 5.20 -9.58 -17.94
C ILE A 266 4.29 -8.39 -17.69
N LEU A 267 4.75 -7.22 -18.08
CA LEU A 267 3.93 -6.02 -18.18
C LEU A 267 3.54 -5.80 -19.64
N GLN A 268 2.26 -5.96 -19.93
CA GLN A 268 1.67 -5.84 -21.26
C GLN A 268 0.82 -4.57 -21.36
N PRO A 269 1.21 -3.60 -22.21
CA PRO A 269 0.31 -2.51 -22.55
C PRO A 269 -0.94 -3.02 -23.27
N ARG A 270 -2.11 -2.52 -22.86
CA ARG A 270 -3.38 -2.73 -23.54
C ARG A 270 -3.77 -1.43 -24.23
N VAL A 271 -3.28 -1.27 -25.45
CA VAL A 271 -3.47 -0.06 -26.25
C VAL A 271 -4.21 -0.43 -27.53
N PRO A 272 -5.43 0.08 -27.74
CA PRO A 272 -6.22 -0.23 -28.92
C PRO A 272 -5.63 0.39 -30.20
N PRO A 273 -5.82 -0.23 -31.37
CA PRO A 273 -5.40 0.34 -32.64
C PRO A 273 -6.06 1.69 -32.91
N GLY A 274 -5.28 2.64 -33.43
CA GLY A 274 -5.78 3.97 -33.79
C GLY A 274 -5.87 4.96 -32.64
N ILE A 275 -5.31 4.64 -31.46
CA ILE A 275 -5.16 5.60 -30.37
C ILE A 275 -4.25 6.76 -30.79
N GLN A 276 -4.54 7.96 -30.27
CA GLN A 276 -3.65 9.11 -30.41
C GLN A 276 -2.51 9.03 -29.39
N THR A 277 -1.39 9.68 -29.66
CA THR A 277 -0.26 9.75 -28.72
C THR A 277 -0.54 10.60 -27.49
N SER A 278 -1.64 11.36 -27.47
CA SER A 278 -2.11 12.11 -26.31
C SER A 278 -3.63 12.01 -26.27
N VAL A 279 -4.17 11.56 -25.14
CA VAL A 279 -5.59 11.35 -24.93
C VAL A 279 -6.01 12.05 -23.64
N ALA A 280 -6.90 13.04 -23.76
CA ALA A 280 -7.57 13.60 -22.59
C ALA A 280 -8.63 12.60 -22.10
N ILE A 281 -8.54 12.20 -20.84
CA ILE A 281 -9.52 11.33 -20.18
C ILE A 281 -10.65 12.20 -19.64
N ASP A 282 -10.28 13.27 -18.93
CA ASP A 282 -11.17 14.34 -18.47
C ASP A 282 -10.40 15.68 -18.41
N ASP A 283 -10.93 16.68 -17.70
CA ASP A 283 -10.34 18.01 -17.58
C ASP A 283 -9.04 18.03 -16.74
N GLU A 284 -8.80 17.03 -15.90
CA GLU A 284 -7.64 16.93 -15.01
C GLU A 284 -6.68 15.79 -15.40
N LEU A 285 -7.18 14.75 -16.08
CA LEU A 285 -6.44 13.55 -16.43
C LEU A 285 -6.11 13.45 -17.91
N ARG A 286 -4.84 13.21 -18.21
CA ARG A 286 -4.32 13.00 -19.57
C ARG A 286 -3.40 11.79 -19.61
N LEU A 287 -3.56 10.97 -20.64
CA LEU A 287 -2.68 9.85 -20.93
C LEU A 287 -1.85 10.16 -22.18
N ASP A 288 -0.53 10.14 -22.05
CA ASP A 288 0.41 10.38 -23.12
C ASP A 288 1.22 9.12 -23.44
N PHE A 289 1.42 8.85 -24.72
CA PHE A 289 2.25 7.76 -25.22
C PHE A 289 3.45 8.33 -25.97
N ARG A 290 4.62 7.72 -25.74
CA ARG A 290 5.82 8.05 -26.51
C ARG A 290 5.63 7.58 -27.96
N ALA A 291 5.82 8.50 -28.91
CA ALA A 291 5.86 8.18 -30.33
C ALA A 291 7.05 7.24 -30.59
N GLY A 292 6.84 6.17 -31.38
CA GLY A 292 7.93 5.29 -31.82
C GLY A 292 7.62 3.80 -31.92
N SER A 293 6.44 3.37 -31.48
CA SER A 293 5.93 2.01 -31.68
C SER A 293 4.63 2.06 -32.48
N ASP A 294 4.37 1.02 -33.27
CA ASP A 294 3.02 0.68 -33.68
C ASP A 294 2.27 0.31 -32.38
N LEU A 295 1.70 1.33 -31.71
CA LEU A 295 1.05 1.24 -30.40
C LEU A 295 0.00 0.12 -30.35
N ALA A 296 -0.52 -0.27 -31.51
CA ALA A 296 -1.51 -1.32 -31.70
C ALA A 296 -0.94 -2.75 -31.65
N ARG A 297 0.37 -2.94 -31.83
CA ARG A 297 0.96 -4.29 -31.80
C ARG A 297 1.02 -4.76 -30.36
N THR A 298 0.42 -5.92 -30.10
CA THR A 298 0.57 -6.58 -28.80
C THR A 298 2.02 -6.95 -28.56
N PHE A 299 2.56 -6.47 -27.44
CA PHE A 299 3.86 -6.87 -26.90
C PHE A 299 3.80 -6.86 -25.38
N GLY A 300 4.79 -7.48 -24.75
CA GLY A 300 4.93 -7.54 -23.31
C GLY A 300 6.38 -7.36 -22.93
N VAL A 301 6.63 -6.58 -21.89
CA VAL A 301 7.95 -6.44 -21.28
C VAL A 301 8.05 -7.42 -20.15
N PHE A 302 8.93 -8.40 -20.30
CA PHE A 302 9.19 -9.34 -19.24
C PHE A 302 10.30 -8.83 -18.33
N VAL A 303 10.14 -9.09 -17.05
CA VAL A 303 11.10 -8.78 -16.00
C VAL A 303 11.39 -10.05 -15.23
N ARG A 304 12.67 -10.40 -15.19
CA ARG A 304 13.24 -11.51 -14.44
C ARG A 304 14.44 -11.03 -13.62
N PRO A 305 14.90 -11.82 -12.65
CA PRO A 305 16.13 -11.52 -11.92
C PRO A 305 17.32 -11.37 -12.88
N GLY A 306 17.82 -10.14 -13.05
CA GLY A 306 18.96 -9.82 -13.91
C GLY A 306 18.66 -9.79 -15.41
N GLU A 307 17.40 -9.87 -15.82
CA GLU A 307 17.02 -9.91 -17.24
C GLU A 307 15.72 -9.12 -17.47
N VAL A 308 15.76 -8.16 -18.39
CA VAL A 308 14.59 -7.43 -18.88
C VAL A 308 14.58 -7.55 -20.40
N GLY A 309 13.41 -7.72 -20.99
CA GLY A 309 13.30 -7.80 -22.44
C GLY A 309 11.87 -7.65 -22.93
N VAL A 310 11.71 -7.68 -24.26
CA VAL A 310 10.42 -7.50 -24.93
C VAL A 310 10.09 -8.75 -25.73
N ARG A 311 8.84 -9.22 -25.63
CA ARG A 311 8.30 -10.32 -26.44
C ARG A 311 7.07 -9.87 -27.22
N TYR A 312 6.97 -10.31 -28.47
CA TYR A 312 5.81 -10.12 -29.34
C TYR A 312 5.11 -11.46 -29.52
N PRO A 313 3.98 -11.71 -28.84
CA PRO A 313 3.39 -13.04 -28.77
C PRO A 313 2.91 -13.54 -30.13
N PHE A 314 2.48 -12.64 -31.01
CA PHE A 314 1.99 -12.96 -32.36
C PHE A 314 3.05 -12.76 -33.46
N ALA A 315 4.27 -12.34 -33.09
CA ALA A 315 5.37 -12.16 -34.04
C ALA A 315 6.73 -12.44 -33.35
N PRO A 316 7.01 -13.68 -32.92
CA PRO A 316 8.24 -14.03 -32.22
C PRO A 316 9.50 -13.65 -33.03
N GLY A 317 10.53 -13.15 -32.34
CA GLY A 317 11.78 -12.69 -32.97
C GLY A 317 11.72 -11.29 -33.58
N THR A 318 10.59 -10.59 -33.48
CA THR A 318 10.50 -9.16 -33.85
C THR A 318 11.44 -8.34 -32.98
N THR A 319 12.33 -7.58 -33.62
CA THR A 319 13.19 -6.62 -32.93
C THR A 319 12.35 -5.47 -32.40
N PRO A 320 12.46 -5.11 -31.11
CA PRO A 320 11.77 -3.94 -30.57
C PRO A 320 12.18 -2.64 -31.26
N PRO A 321 11.31 -1.62 -31.33
CA PRO A 321 11.66 -0.33 -31.90
C PRO A 321 12.75 0.36 -31.05
N SER A 322 13.73 0.98 -31.71
CA SER A 322 14.82 1.70 -31.04
C SER A 322 14.35 2.91 -30.24
N GLU A 323 13.18 3.47 -30.57
CA GLU A 323 12.54 4.53 -29.81
C GLU A 323 11.85 4.01 -28.53
N GLY A 324 11.73 2.69 -28.38
CA GLY A 324 11.12 2.02 -27.23
C GLY A 324 9.62 2.33 -27.04
N PHE A 325 9.17 2.31 -25.78
CA PHE A 325 7.79 2.62 -25.41
C PHE A 325 7.75 3.54 -24.19
N GLY A 326 6.72 4.38 -24.10
CA GLY A 326 6.44 5.12 -22.88
C GLY A 326 4.95 5.38 -22.76
N ALA A 327 4.42 5.27 -21.56
CA ALA A 327 3.07 5.69 -21.21
C ALA A 327 3.13 6.52 -19.92
N GLU A 328 2.53 7.70 -19.93
CA GLU A 328 2.50 8.62 -18.81
C GLU A 328 1.07 9.05 -18.53
N LEU A 329 0.60 8.82 -17.30
CA LEU A 329 -0.62 9.38 -16.78
C LEU A 329 -0.28 10.68 -16.05
N SER A 330 -0.86 11.78 -16.52
CA SER A 330 -0.75 13.10 -15.92
C SER A 330 -2.06 13.47 -15.26
N TRP A 331 -2.02 13.79 -13.97
CA TRP A 331 -3.10 14.40 -13.22
C TRP A 331 -2.73 15.85 -12.88
N LEU A 332 -3.52 16.79 -13.37
CA LEU A 332 -3.34 18.24 -13.20
C LEU A 332 -4.68 18.86 -12.76
N PRO A 333 -4.99 18.83 -11.46
CA PRO A 333 -6.20 19.45 -10.93
C PRO A 333 -6.16 20.97 -11.09
N ALA A 334 -7.34 21.60 -11.19
CA ALA A 334 -7.44 23.06 -11.34
C ALA A 334 -6.89 23.81 -10.12
N ASP A 335 -7.12 23.26 -8.92
CA ASP A 335 -6.66 23.79 -7.63
C ASP A 335 -5.63 22.87 -6.98
N ALA A 336 -4.84 23.42 -6.05
CA ALA A 336 -3.92 22.60 -5.27
C ALA A 336 -4.69 21.61 -4.38
N THR A 337 -4.31 20.34 -4.47
CA THR A 337 -4.87 19.26 -3.66
C THR A 337 -4.15 19.19 -2.32
N LEU A 338 -4.95 19.16 -1.25
CA LEU A 338 -4.47 18.95 0.11
C LEU A 338 -4.01 17.50 0.25
N LEU A 339 -2.72 17.29 0.51
CA LEU A 339 -2.15 15.96 0.78
C LEU A 339 -2.18 15.62 2.27
N LEU A 340 -1.87 16.59 3.13
CA LEU A 340 -1.87 16.43 4.58
C LEU A 340 -2.12 17.77 5.28
N GLY A 341 -2.76 17.74 6.45
CA GLY A 341 -3.07 18.93 7.25
C GLY A 341 -4.46 19.48 6.95
N THR A 342 -4.68 20.77 7.19
CA THR A 342 -5.99 21.41 7.02
C THR A 342 -5.92 22.57 6.03
N ARG A 343 -6.90 22.71 5.14
CA ARG A 343 -7.02 23.89 4.26
C ARG A 343 -7.03 25.18 5.10
N GLY A 344 -6.14 26.11 4.75
CA GLY A 344 -5.99 27.39 5.46
C GLY A 344 -5.07 27.35 6.68
N ALA A 345 -4.65 26.17 7.15
CA ALA A 345 -3.64 25.98 8.20
C ALA A 345 -2.31 25.49 7.60
N THR A 346 -1.39 25.07 8.47
CA THR A 346 -0.18 24.37 8.05
C THR A 346 -0.53 23.06 7.37
N ARG A 347 -0.02 22.86 6.15
CA ARG A 347 -0.44 21.75 5.30
C ARG A 347 0.58 21.43 4.23
N LEU A 348 0.53 20.18 3.76
CA LEU A 348 1.18 19.72 2.56
C LEU A 348 0.15 19.75 1.42
N GLU A 349 0.49 20.39 0.31
CA GLU A 349 -0.35 20.45 -0.89
C GLU A 349 0.46 20.10 -2.15
N ALA A 350 -0.21 19.67 -3.22
CA ALA A 350 0.39 19.43 -4.54
C ALA A 350 -0.53 19.94 -5.66
N ARG A 351 0.06 20.29 -6.80
CA ARG A 351 -0.63 20.82 -7.99
C ARG A 351 -0.84 19.78 -9.09
N GLY A 352 -0.56 18.53 -8.80
CA GLY A 352 -0.69 17.44 -9.74
C GLY A 352 0.32 16.33 -9.50
N ALA A 353 0.25 15.30 -10.31
CA ALA A 353 1.21 14.21 -10.32
C ALA A 353 1.34 13.65 -11.74
N ARG A 354 2.52 13.13 -12.05
CA ARG A 354 2.75 12.32 -13.24
C ARG A 354 3.31 10.99 -12.82
N THR A 355 2.76 9.93 -13.36
CA THR A 355 3.28 8.59 -13.17
C THR A 355 3.35 7.90 -14.51
N GLY A 356 4.37 7.08 -14.71
CA GLY A 356 4.54 6.44 -15.99
C GLY A 356 5.53 5.30 -16.00
N ILE A 357 5.50 4.62 -17.12
CA ILE A 357 6.42 3.58 -17.50
C ILE A 357 7.18 4.02 -18.75
N THR A 358 8.49 3.76 -18.77
CA THR A 358 9.32 3.88 -19.96
C THR A 358 10.06 2.58 -20.19
N ILE A 359 10.18 2.20 -21.45
CA ILE A 359 10.95 1.05 -21.91
C ILE A 359 11.94 1.62 -22.92
N ASP A 360 13.18 1.84 -22.49
CA ASP A 360 14.22 2.38 -23.34
C ASP A 360 15.04 1.24 -23.94
N ILE A 361 15.36 1.33 -25.24
CA ILE A 361 15.99 0.24 -25.98
C ILE A 361 17.22 0.77 -26.69
N ALA A 362 18.40 0.32 -26.24
CA ALA A 362 19.68 0.70 -26.80
C ALA A 362 20.43 -0.55 -27.29
N GLY A 363 20.24 -0.88 -28.57
CA GLY A 363 20.79 -2.11 -29.14
C GLY A 363 20.07 -3.34 -28.57
N THR A 364 20.77 -4.15 -27.78
CA THR A 364 20.20 -5.31 -27.06
C THR A 364 19.79 -4.99 -25.63
N ASP A 365 20.18 -3.82 -25.10
CA ASP A 365 19.88 -3.43 -23.74
C ASP A 365 18.46 -2.86 -23.68
N VAL A 366 17.65 -3.41 -22.77
CA VAL A 366 16.29 -2.95 -22.48
C VAL A 366 16.27 -2.46 -21.05
N GLU A 367 15.94 -1.19 -20.86
CA GLU A 367 15.83 -0.56 -19.54
C GLU A 367 14.35 -0.29 -19.24
N LEU A 368 13.90 -0.75 -18.07
CA LEU A 368 12.56 -0.46 -17.58
C LEU A 368 12.63 0.69 -16.56
N GLY A 369 11.96 1.79 -16.88
CA GLY A 369 11.76 2.92 -15.99
C GLY A 369 10.34 2.95 -15.43
N LEU A 370 10.24 3.15 -14.12
CA LEU A 370 9.01 3.54 -13.45
C LEU A 370 9.26 4.87 -12.74
N HIS A 371 8.38 5.85 -12.94
CA HIS A 371 8.52 7.16 -12.32
C HIS A 371 7.23 7.64 -11.68
N LEU A 372 7.39 8.36 -10.58
CA LEU A 372 6.35 9.18 -9.95
C LEU A 372 6.93 10.57 -9.71
N GLU A 373 6.28 11.58 -10.25
CA GLU A 373 6.64 12.98 -10.10
C GLU A 373 5.43 13.74 -9.54
N VAL A 374 5.54 14.19 -8.29
CA VAL A 374 4.52 15.07 -7.71
C VAL A 374 4.81 16.51 -8.11
N GLN A 375 3.85 17.18 -8.73
CA GLN A 375 4.04 18.51 -9.28
C GLN A 375 3.65 19.58 -8.26
N GLY A 376 4.51 20.58 -8.08
CA GLY A 376 4.24 21.72 -7.21
C GLY A 376 3.96 21.35 -5.76
N ALA A 377 4.58 20.27 -5.24
CA ALA A 377 4.45 19.91 -3.84
C ALA A 377 5.04 21.03 -2.96
N ALA A 378 4.27 21.47 -1.97
CA ALA A 378 4.70 22.51 -1.05
C ALA A 378 4.19 22.24 0.36
N LEU A 379 5.07 22.47 1.34
CA LEU A 379 4.65 22.68 2.71
C LEU A 379 4.27 24.15 2.86
N VAL A 380 2.99 24.41 3.09
CA VAL A 380 2.48 25.74 3.43
C VAL A 380 2.42 25.82 4.94
N VAL A 381 3.18 26.71 5.56
CA VAL A 381 3.13 26.98 7.01
C VAL A 381 2.25 28.20 7.23
N ALA A 382 1.14 28.01 7.94
CA ALA A 382 0.25 29.09 8.27
C ALA A 382 0.77 29.86 9.51
N PRO A 383 0.65 31.20 9.54
CA PRO A 383 1.11 32.01 10.67
C PRO A 383 0.42 31.71 12.00
N GLY A 384 -0.78 31.11 11.96
CA GLY A 384 -1.54 30.76 13.17
C GLY A 384 -0.95 29.59 13.95
N ASP A 385 -0.19 28.71 13.28
CA ASP A 385 0.47 27.53 13.87
C ASP A 385 1.97 27.78 14.13
N ALA A 386 2.46 28.94 13.69
CA ALA A 386 3.83 29.36 13.83
C ALA A 386 4.08 29.76 15.29
N ASP A 387 5.08 29.16 15.94
CA ASP A 387 5.54 29.61 17.23
C ASP A 387 5.93 31.11 17.19
N GLY A 388 6.03 31.74 18.37
CA GLY A 388 6.32 33.18 18.47
C GLY A 388 7.65 33.59 17.81
N LEU A 389 8.49 32.63 17.42
CA LEU A 389 9.73 32.82 16.66
C LEU A 389 9.45 32.89 15.15
N LEU A 390 8.74 31.92 14.58
CA LEU A 390 8.37 31.89 13.16
C LEU A 390 7.48 33.08 12.77
N SER A 391 6.53 33.46 13.65
CA SER A 391 5.70 34.66 13.46
C SER A 391 6.52 35.97 13.40
N ARG A 392 7.66 36.03 14.11
CA ARG A 392 8.56 37.19 14.09
C ARG A 392 9.47 37.23 12.87
N LEU A 393 9.82 36.07 12.32
CA LEU A 393 10.73 35.93 11.18
C LEU A 393 10.02 36.11 9.84
N PHE A 394 8.78 35.63 9.71
CA PHE A 394 8.08 35.54 8.41
C PHE A 394 6.78 36.36 8.31
N GLY A 395 6.37 37.04 9.39
CA GLY A 395 5.16 37.88 9.39
C GLY A 395 3.86 37.08 9.35
N ARG A 396 2.74 37.74 8.99
CA ARG A 396 1.38 37.15 8.94
C ARG A 396 1.00 36.52 7.60
N SER A 397 1.97 36.28 6.72
CA SER A 397 1.74 35.62 5.43
C SER A 397 2.15 34.15 5.49
N ASN A 398 1.45 33.30 4.73
CA ASN A 398 1.83 31.90 4.59
C ASN A 398 3.26 31.79 4.06
N LEU A 399 4.09 30.98 4.72
CA LEU A 399 5.38 30.58 4.20
C LEU A 399 5.16 29.34 3.32
N VAL A 400 5.53 29.43 2.04
CA VAL A 400 5.43 28.30 1.11
C VAL A 400 6.83 27.75 0.88
N VAL A 401 7.07 26.52 1.35
CA VAL A 401 8.33 25.80 1.16
C VAL A 401 8.13 24.75 0.07
N PRO A 402 8.68 24.95 -1.15
CA PRO A 402 8.61 23.94 -2.20
C PRO A 402 9.40 22.70 -1.80
N LEU A 403 8.86 21.53 -2.11
CA LEU A 403 9.50 20.24 -1.83
C LEU A 403 10.03 19.61 -3.13
N PRO A 404 11.26 19.06 -3.13
CA PRO A 404 11.77 18.30 -4.27
C PRO A 404 11.07 16.93 -4.34
N THR A 405 10.54 16.56 -5.50
CA THR A 405 9.62 15.42 -5.65
C THR A 405 10.03 14.38 -6.68
N ARG A 406 11.14 14.57 -7.39
CA ARG A 406 11.53 13.63 -8.45
C ARG A 406 12.07 12.33 -7.86
N ARG A 407 11.30 11.25 -7.98
CA ARG A 407 11.78 9.87 -7.73
C ARG A 407 11.52 9.01 -8.97
N GLY A 408 12.59 8.47 -9.53
CA GLY A 408 12.54 7.49 -10.61
C GLY A 408 13.32 6.25 -10.20
N LEU A 409 12.78 5.07 -10.49
CA LEU A 409 13.47 3.81 -10.42
C LEU A 409 13.76 3.37 -11.85
N ARG A 410 15.04 3.10 -12.13
CA ARG A 410 15.54 2.58 -13.40
C ARG A 410 16.14 1.22 -13.13
N ARG A 411 15.77 0.23 -13.92
CA ARG A 411 16.33 -1.12 -13.86
C ARG A 411 16.82 -1.58 -15.23
#